data_AF-A0A3P8BNC3-F1
#
_entry.id   AF-A0A3P8BNC3-F1
#
_cell.length_a   1.000
_cell.length_b   1.000
_cell.length_c   1.000
_cell.angle_alpha   90.00
_cell.angle_beta   90.00
_cell.angle_gamma   90.00
#
_symmetry.space_group_name_H-M   'P 1'
#
loop_
_entity.id
_entity.type
_entity.pdbx_description
1 polymer ?
#
loop_
_entity_poly.entity_id
_entity_poly.type
_entity_poly.pdbx_seq_one_letter_code
_entity_poly.pdbx_strand_id
1 'polypeptide(L)'
;MLIDPERTDESFIKQYCPTVESLMSGIHYIRITDHLKLLAVCRHLEQFCDQHPLIRLIVVDSIALPFRYDFDDIPQRNRLLASVTQMLLCVAGRQQAAVILTNQITTKFDAKDLNSKQFDCIIEEKVVKEQCRNDQNSYLVPALGDSWGHICSLRVFLTRLTTGIRQVTLLKHPGRPYGVGYYQITVG
;
A
#
# COMPACT_ATOMS: atom_id res chain seq x y z
N MET A 1 -19.60 -4.92 -11.69
CA MET A 1 -19.48 -6.21 -12.38
C MET A 1 -19.35 -7.27 -11.31
N LEU A 2 -20.48 -7.86 -10.93
CA LEU A 2 -20.54 -9.06 -10.11
C LEU A 2 -20.02 -10.20 -10.99
N ILE A 3 -19.03 -10.95 -10.52
CA ILE A 3 -18.54 -12.13 -11.23
C ILE A 3 -19.63 -13.20 -11.06
N ASP A 4 -20.23 -13.63 -12.17
CA ASP A 4 -21.19 -14.73 -12.20
C ASP A 4 -20.51 -16.02 -11.69
N PRO A 5 -21.05 -16.69 -10.66
CA PRO A 5 -20.48 -17.91 -10.11
C PRO A 5 -20.55 -19.12 -11.07
N GLU A 6 -21.31 -19.02 -12.17
CA GLU A 6 -21.43 -20.07 -13.20
C GLU A 6 -20.30 -20.08 -14.25
N ARG A 7 -19.30 -19.19 -14.15
CA ARG A 7 -18.26 -19.04 -15.19
C ARG A 7 -16.91 -19.71 -14.88
N THR A 8 -16.83 -20.53 -13.83
CA THR A 8 -15.64 -21.32 -13.48
C THR A 8 -15.69 -22.70 -14.12
N ASP A 9 -15.71 -22.73 -15.46
CA ASP A 9 -15.62 -23.98 -16.21
C ASP A 9 -14.20 -24.57 -16.08
N GLU A 10 -14.04 -25.91 -16.10
CA GLU A 10 -12.71 -26.55 -15.95
C GLU A 10 -11.73 -26.08 -17.04
N SER A 11 -12.28 -25.72 -18.21
CA SER A 11 -11.57 -25.10 -19.32
C SER A 11 -10.96 -23.75 -18.95
N PHE A 12 -11.69 -22.91 -18.19
CA PHE A 12 -11.24 -21.61 -17.70
C PHE A 12 -10.12 -21.77 -16.66
N ILE A 13 -10.27 -22.72 -15.73
CA ILE A 13 -9.24 -22.99 -14.71
C ILE A 13 -7.97 -23.48 -15.37
N LYS A 14 -8.04 -24.44 -16.30
CA LYS A 14 -6.84 -24.92 -17.03
C LYS A 14 -6.19 -23.84 -17.90
N GLN A 15 -6.98 -22.91 -18.44
CA GLN A 15 -6.47 -21.86 -19.32
C GLN A 15 -5.86 -20.67 -18.57
N TYR A 16 -6.42 -20.29 -17.42
CA TYR A 16 -6.07 -19.04 -16.73
C TYR A 16 -5.49 -19.24 -15.33
N CYS A 17 -5.71 -20.38 -14.67
CA CYS A 17 -5.13 -20.66 -13.36
C CYS A 17 -3.79 -21.40 -13.51
N PRO A 18 -2.68 -20.81 -13.05
CA PRO A 18 -1.39 -21.52 -13.04
C PRO A 18 -1.45 -22.71 -12.07
N THR A 19 -0.67 -23.74 -12.37
CA THR A 19 -0.39 -24.79 -11.38
C THR A 19 0.38 -24.20 -10.20
N VAL A 20 0.32 -24.85 -9.03
CA VAL A 20 1.07 -24.40 -7.84
C VAL A 20 2.56 -24.24 -8.15
N GLU A 21 3.16 -25.21 -8.84
CA GLU A 21 4.58 -25.16 -9.23
C GLU A 21 4.89 -24.01 -10.21
N SER A 22 4.03 -23.81 -11.21
CA SER A 22 4.19 -22.70 -12.17
C SER A 22 4.03 -21.35 -11.48
N LEU A 23 3.13 -21.23 -10.49
CA LEU A 23 2.93 -20.01 -9.74
C LEU A 23 4.13 -19.75 -8.83
N MET A 24 4.57 -20.75 -8.06
CA MET A 24 5.68 -20.61 -7.12
C MET A 24 7.00 -20.31 -7.82
N SER A 25 7.26 -20.90 -9.00
CA SER A 25 8.48 -20.62 -9.76
C SER A 25 8.56 -19.19 -10.32
N GLY A 26 7.41 -18.51 -10.47
CA GLY A 26 7.33 -17.10 -10.87
C GLY A 26 7.38 -16.11 -9.71
N ILE A 27 7.43 -16.56 -8.46
CA ILE A 27 7.45 -15.69 -7.27
C ILE A 27 8.86 -15.62 -6.71
N HIS A 28 9.44 -14.43 -6.72
CA HIS A 28 10.72 -14.14 -6.08
C HIS A 28 10.49 -13.46 -4.73
N TYR A 29 11.00 -14.08 -3.66
CA TYR A 29 10.81 -13.60 -2.30
C TYR A 29 12.13 -13.15 -1.66
N ILE A 30 12.14 -11.93 -1.14
CA ILE A 30 13.29 -11.34 -0.42
C ILE A 30 12.78 -10.81 0.93
N ARG A 31 13.35 -11.34 2.02
CA ARG A 31 13.01 -10.88 3.37
C ARG A 31 13.86 -9.68 3.77
N ILE A 32 13.19 -8.59 4.13
CA ILE A 32 13.82 -7.32 4.53
C ILE A 32 13.46 -7.03 5.99
N THR A 33 14.45 -6.65 6.79
CA THR A 33 14.30 -6.43 8.24
C THR A 33 14.53 -4.99 8.68
N ASP A 34 15.20 -4.18 7.85
CA ASP A 34 15.63 -2.83 8.17
C ASP A 34 15.74 -1.98 6.89
N HIS A 35 15.86 -0.67 7.06
CA HIS A 35 15.85 0.30 5.95
C HIS A 35 17.12 0.23 5.10
N LEU A 36 18.26 -0.19 5.67
CA LEU A 36 19.51 -0.32 4.93
C LEU A 36 19.45 -1.49 3.94
N LYS A 37 18.91 -2.63 4.37
CA LYS A 37 18.64 -3.79 3.50
C LYS A 37 17.63 -3.44 2.42
N LEU A 38 16.58 -2.70 2.75
CA LEU A 38 15.62 -2.23 1.74
C LEU A 38 16.31 -1.38 0.68
N LEU A 39 17.13 -0.41 1.10
CA LEU A 39 17.87 0.45 0.19
C LEU A 39 18.83 -0.35 -0.69
N ALA A 40 19.55 -1.32 -0.10
CA ALA A 40 20.45 -2.20 -0.83
C ALA A 40 19.70 -3.05 -1.87
N VAL A 41 18.56 -3.64 -1.51
CA VAL A 41 17.72 -4.40 -2.46
C VAL A 41 17.25 -3.51 -3.60
N CYS A 42 16.73 -2.31 -3.31
CA CYS A 42 16.28 -1.39 -4.36
C CYS A 42 17.41 -0.98 -5.33
N ARG A 43 18.66 -0.86 -4.85
CA ARG A 43 19.81 -0.56 -5.71
C ARG A 43 20.17 -1.72 -6.65
N HIS A 44 19.99 -2.96 -6.22
CA HIS A 44 20.28 -4.15 -7.04
C HIS A 44 19.06 -4.64 -7.83
N LEU A 45 17.88 -4.06 -7.57
CA LEU A 45 16.62 -4.52 -8.17
C LEU A 45 16.61 -4.38 -9.69
N GLU A 46 17.27 -3.36 -10.23
CA GLU A 46 17.40 -3.19 -11.68
C GLU A 46 18.14 -4.38 -12.32
N GLN A 47 19.32 -4.72 -11.78
CA GLN A 47 20.09 -5.88 -12.25
C GLN A 47 19.32 -7.20 -12.07
N PHE A 48 18.56 -7.32 -10.98
CA PHE A 48 17.71 -8.48 -10.74
C PHE A 48 16.61 -8.58 -11.81
N CYS A 49 15.95 -7.47 -12.15
CA CYS A 49 14.93 -7.43 -13.20
C CYS A 49 15.50 -7.73 -14.59
N ASP A 50 16.76 -7.36 -14.87
CA ASP A 50 17.45 -7.72 -16.12
C ASP A 50 17.64 -9.24 -16.25
N GLN A 51 17.89 -9.94 -15.14
CA GLN A 51 18.00 -11.41 -15.09
C GLN A 51 16.62 -12.10 -15.11
N HIS A 52 15.57 -11.37 -14.74
CA HIS A 52 14.20 -11.88 -14.62
C HIS A 52 13.22 -11.01 -15.45
N PRO A 53 13.32 -11.04 -16.79
CA PRO A 53 12.58 -10.13 -17.68
C PRO A 53 11.05 -10.31 -17.64
N LEU A 54 10.56 -11.43 -17.11
CA LEU A 54 9.13 -11.72 -16.98
C LEU A 54 8.48 -11.09 -15.75
N ILE A 55 9.25 -10.48 -14.85
CA ILE A 55 8.69 -9.81 -13.67
C ILE A 55 7.86 -8.61 -14.13
N ARG A 56 6.56 -8.59 -13.80
CA ARG A 56 5.63 -7.49 -14.10
C ARG A 56 4.97 -6.89 -12.85
N LEU A 57 5.31 -7.41 -11.67
CA LEU A 57 4.77 -6.94 -10.40
C LEU A 57 5.86 -6.97 -9.33
N ILE A 58 6.02 -5.87 -8.62
CA ILE A 58 6.90 -5.72 -7.46
C ILE A 58 6.02 -5.36 -6.27
N VAL A 59 6.09 -6.14 -5.19
CA VAL A 59 5.32 -5.90 -3.96
C VAL A 59 6.28 -5.64 -2.80
N VAL A 60 6.10 -4.52 -2.12
CA VAL A 60 6.80 -4.21 -0.87
C VAL A 60 5.80 -4.23 0.28
N ASP A 61 5.77 -5.36 0.99
CA ASP A 61 4.91 -5.57 2.15
C ASP A 61 5.76 -5.67 3.43
N SER A 62 5.92 -4.62 4.23
CA SER A 62 5.39 -3.25 4.07
C SER A 62 6.50 -2.22 3.90
N ILE A 63 6.23 -1.13 3.18
CA ILE A 63 7.18 -0.01 3.08
C ILE A 63 7.38 0.71 4.41
N ALA A 64 6.42 0.63 5.34
CA ALA A 64 6.46 1.39 6.57
C ALA A 64 7.23 0.72 7.72
N LEU A 65 7.27 -0.63 7.77
CA LEU A 65 7.96 -1.38 8.81
C LEU A 65 9.43 -0.91 9.01
N PRO A 66 10.26 -0.74 7.96
CA PRO A 66 11.66 -0.35 8.13
C PRO A 66 11.88 1.10 8.57
N PHE A 67 10.87 1.96 8.44
CA PHE A 67 11.00 3.41 8.64
C PHE A 67 10.25 3.94 9.87
N ARG A 68 9.44 3.13 10.55
CA ARG A 68 8.53 3.61 11.60
C ARG A 68 9.10 3.64 13.03
N TYR A 69 10.09 2.81 13.36
CA TYR A 69 10.58 2.68 14.75
C TYR A 69 12.01 3.18 14.97
N ASP A 70 12.90 3.08 13.97
CA ASP A 70 14.34 3.35 14.13
C ASP A 70 14.79 4.64 13.40
N PHE A 71 14.09 5.75 13.62
CA PHE A 71 14.42 7.04 12.99
C PHE A 71 14.22 8.23 13.91
N ASP A 72 15.31 8.72 14.51
CA ASP A 72 15.35 9.96 15.28
C ASP A 72 15.24 11.19 14.37
N ASP A 73 15.92 11.17 13.21
CA ASP A 73 15.88 12.23 12.21
C ASP A 73 14.78 11.96 11.16
N ILE A 74 13.61 12.57 11.39
CA ILE A 74 12.45 12.51 10.50
C ILE A 74 12.76 13.07 9.09
N PRO A 75 13.44 14.23 8.92
CA PRO A 75 13.94 14.64 7.61
C PRO A 75 14.79 13.59 6.90
N GLN A 76 15.75 12.95 7.58
CA GLN A 76 16.57 11.88 6.99
C GLN A 76 15.72 10.69 6.56
N ARG A 77 14.81 10.24 7.43
CA ARG A 77 13.82 9.19 7.12
C ARG A 77 13.07 9.50 5.83
N ASN A 78 12.55 10.71 5.71
CA ASN A 78 11.76 11.15 4.55
C ASN A 78 12.60 11.19 3.26
N ARG A 79 13.86 11.62 3.33
CA ARG A 79 14.79 11.59 2.17
C ARG A 79 15.09 10.17 1.72
N LEU A 80 15.36 9.25 2.65
CA LEU A 80 15.61 7.84 2.33
C LEU A 80 14.38 7.18 1.71
N LEU A 81 13.21 7.43 2.27
CA LEU A 81 11.93 6.93 1.78
C LEU A 81 11.62 7.45 0.36
N ALA A 82 11.89 8.73 0.08
CA ALA A 82 11.77 9.30 -1.26
C ALA A 82 12.76 8.63 -2.23
N SER A 83 14.01 8.40 -1.81
CA SER A 83 15.02 7.71 -2.63
C SER A 83 14.61 6.28 -2.99
N VAL A 84 14.12 5.51 -2.02
CA VAL A 84 13.57 4.15 -2.25
C VAL A 84 12.44 4.20 -3.28
N THR A 85 11.52 5.15 -3.14
CA THR A 85 10.37 5.25 -4.04
C THR A 85 10.77 5.64 -5.46
N GLN A 86 11.74 6.56 -5.60
CA GLN A 86 12.28 6.95 -6.90
C GLN A 86 12.95 5.76 -7.60
N MET A 87 13.72 4.95 -6.88
CA MET A 87 14.35 3.74 -7.43
C MET A 87 13.31 2.72 -7.88
N LEU A 88 12.29 2.46 -7.05
CA LEU A 88 11.20 1.55 -7.40
C LEU A 88 10.44 2.03 -8.65
N LEU A 89 10.17 3.33 -8.77
CA LEU A 89 9.50 3.91 -9.93
C LEU A 89 10.36 3.81 -11.20
N CYS A 90 11.68 4.02 -11.09
CA CYS A 90 12.61 3.86 -12.20
C CYS A 90 12.58 2.42 -12.73
N VAL A 91 12.73 1.43 -11.83
CA VAL A 91 12.68 0.01 -12.19
C VAL A 91 11.31 -0.36 -12.78
N ALA A 92 10.23 0.14 -12.19
CA ALA A 92 8.86 -0.08 -12.71
C ALA A 92 8.70 0.42 -14.14
N GLY A 93 9.21 1.62 -14.44
CA GLY A 93 9.17 2.19 -15.79
C GLY A 93 9.97 1.36 -16.80
N ARG A 94 11.19 0.97 -16.44
CA ARG A 94 12.07 0.15 -17.30
C ARG A 94 11.51 -1.24 -17.56
N GLN A 95 11.04 -1.92 -16.52
CA GLN A 95 10.46 -3.26 -16.59
C GLN A 95 9.02 -3.27 -17.12
N GLN A 96 8.40 -2.09 -17.23
CA GLN A 96 6.95 -1.91 -17.41
C GLN A 96 6.13 -2.72 -16.37
N ALA A 97 6.64 -2.75 -15.14
CA ALA A 97 6.03 -3.46 -14.02
C ALA A 97 5.14 -2.53 -13.17
N ALA A 98 4.18 -3.12 -12.46
CA ALA A 98 3.46 -2.43 -11.39
C ALA A 98 4.23 -2.53 -10.07
N VAL A 99 4.20 -1.47 -9.25
CA VAL A 99 4.73 -1.48 -7.88
C VAL A 99 3.57 -1.29 -6.91
N ILE A 100 3.44 -2.20 -5.95
CA ILE A 100 2.48 -2.14 -4.86
C ILE A 100 3.24 -1.99 -3.54
N LEU A 101 2.85 -1.00 -2.75
CA LEU A 101 3.42 -0.74 -1.42
C LEU A 101 2.31 -0.87 -0.38
N THR A 102 2.53 -1.65 0.68
CA THR A 102 1.60 -1.67 1.82
C THR A 102 2.14 -0.76 2.93
N ASN A 103 1.22 -0.04 3.59
CA ASN A 103 1.54 0.85 4.69
C ASN A 103 0.60 0.55 5.85
N GLN A 104 1.12 0.45 7.08
CA GLN A 104 0.28 0.29 8.26
C GLN A 104 -0.43 1.60 8.61
N ILE A 105 -1.55 1.46 9.32
CA ILE A 105 -2.27 2.55 9.97
C ILE A 105 -1.90 2.53 11.46
N THR A 106 -1.61 3.71 12.03
CA THR A 106 -1.34 3.93 13.45
C THR A 106 -2.39 4.86 14.03
N THR A 107 -2.43 4.95 15.36
CA THR A 107 -3.33 5.86 16.07
C THR A 107 -2.54 7.08 16.54
N LYS A 108 -3.02 8.26 16.21
CA LYS A 108 -2.53 9.52 16.78
C LYS A 108 -3.50 9.99 17.85
N PHE A 109 -2.96 10.37 18.99
CA PHE A 109 -3.73 10.93 20.10
C PHE A 109 -3.61 12.45 20.06
N ASP A 110 -4.73 13.16 20.09
CA ASP A 110 -4.74 14.61 20.24
C ASP A 110 -4.79 14.94 21.73
N ALA A 111 -3.71 15.52 22.25
CA ALA A 111 -3.64 15.96 23.64
C ALA A 111 -4.32 17.33 23.86
N LYS A 112 -4.93 17.90 22.83
CA LYS A 112 -5.41 19.29 22.80
C LYS A 112 -6.93 19.41 22.90
N ASP A 113 -7.51 18.93 23.99
CA ASP A 113 -8.83 19.36 24.47
C ASP A 113 -8.73 20.16 25.78
N LEU A 114 -7.76 21.09 25.80
CA LEU A 114 -7.78 22.26 26.68
C LEU A 114 -7.45 23.49 25.83
N ASN A 115 -8.51 24.12 25.30
CA ASN A 115 -8.52 25.45 24.68
C ASN A 115 -7.79 25.62 23.33
N SER A 116 -8.51 25.46 22.22
CA SER A 116 -8.80 26.55 21.28
C SER A 116 -9.50 26.04 20.03
N LYS A 117 -10.61 26.71 19.69
CA LYS A 117 -11.20 26.66 18.36
C LYS A 117 -10.21 27.25 17.34
N GLN A 118 -10.31 26.73 16.12
CA GLN A 118 -9.88 27.36 14.86
C GLN A 118 -8.44 27.07 14.43
N PHE A 119 -8.26 26.21 13.42
CA PHE A 119 -7.83 26.59 12.06
C PHE A 119 -7.90 25.38 11.12
N ASP A 120 -8.07 25.67 9.83
CA ASP A 120 -8.37 24.80 8.69
C ASP A 120 -7.48 23.55 8.55
N CYS A 121 -7.99 22.47 7.91
CA CYS A 121 -7.28 21.78 6.80
C CYS A 121 -8.02 20.55 6.20
N ILE A 122 -8.13 20.60 4.86
CA ILE A 122 -7.99 19.54 3.85
C ILE A 122 -8.92 18.30 3.89
N ILE A 123 -9.65 18.15 2.79
CA ILE A 123 -10.67 17.14 2.46
C ILE A 123 -10.21 15.67 2.69
N GLU A 124 -8.91 15.37 2.71
CA GLU A 124 -8.39 14.00 2.94
C GLU A 124 -8.78 13.45 4.34
N GLU A 125 -8.93 14.29 5.36
CA GLU A 125 -9.27 13.82 6.71
C GLU A 125 -10.75 13.48 6.91
N LYS A 126 -11.67 14.02 6.10
CA LYS A 126 -13.12 13.84 6.33
C LYS A 126 -13.57 12.39 6.12
N VAL A 127 -12.97 11.68 5.17
CA VAL A 127 -13.36 10.30 4.85
C VAL A 127 -12.91 9.31 5.92
N VAL A 128 -11.76 9.55 6.56
CA VAL A 128 -11.25 8.68 7.65
C VAL A 128 -11.95 9.00 8.98
N LYS A 129 -12.28 10.27 9.24
CA LYS A 129 -12.90 10.70 10.50
C LYS A 129 -14.34 10.20 10.70
N GLU A 130 -15.09 9.91 9.65
CA GLU A 130 -16.48 9.45 9.79
C GLU A 130 -16.63 7.98 10.23
N GLN A 131 -15.59 7.15 10.14
CA GLN A 131 -15.71 5.70 10.39
C GLN A 131 -15.33 5.26 11.83
N CYS A 132 -14.80 6.14 12.67
CA CYS A 132 -14.41 5.82 14.05
C CYS A 132 -14.82 6.91 15.04
N ARG A 133 -16.10 7.29 15.08
CA ARG A 133 -16.63 8.05 16.22
C ARG A 133 -16.94 7.08 17.36
N ASN A 134 -16.04 7.02 18.35
CA ASN A 134 -16.40 6.76 19.75
C ASN A 134 -15.33 7.16 20.79
N ASP A 135 -14.11 7.55 20.41
CA ASP A 135 -13.15 8.18 21.33
C ASP A 135 -12.73 9.56 20.80
N GLN A 136 -13.11 10.63 21.49
CA GLN A 136 -12.96 12.02 20.99
C GLN A 136 -11.50 12.48 20.78
N ASN A 137 -10.50 11.73 21.28
CA ASN A 137 -9.10 12.16 21.30
C ASN A 137 -8.14 11.27 20.51
N SER A 138 -8.63 10.33 19.69
CA SER A 138 -7.74 9.50 18.87
C SER A 138 -8.25 9.33 17.44
N TYR A 139 -7.34 9.43 16.48
CA TYR A 139 -7.67 9.23 15.07
C TYR A 139 -6.63 8.38 14.35
N LEU A 140 -7.09 7.63 13.36
CA LEU A 140 -6.26 6.78 12.53
C LEU A 140 -5.47 7.62 11.52
N VAL A 141 -4.17 7.34 11.43
CA VAL A 141 -3.25 8.01 10.50
C VAL A 141 -2.34 6.98 9.81
N PRO A 142 -1.89 7.21 8.57
CA PRO A 142 -0.86 6.39 7.95
C PRO A 142 0.46 6.46 8.73
N ALA A 143 1.16 5.34 8.89
CA ALA A 143 2.37 5.25 9.72
C ALA A 143 3.54 6.16 9.25
N LEU A 144 3.54 6.55 7.97
CA LEU A 144 4.60 7.37 7.35
C LEU A 144 4.26 8.87 7.28
N GLY A 145 3.07 9.27 7.75
CA GLY A 145 2.60 10.66 7.74
C GLY A 145 2.25 11.23 6.36
N ASP A 146 1.84 12.49 6.34
CA ASP A 146 1.24 13.13 5.16
C ASP A 146 2.23 13.33 4.00
N SER A 147 3.50 13.56 4.31
CA SER A 147 4.57 13.69 3.30
C SER A 147 4.65 12.46 2.40
N TRP A 148 4.40 11.27 2.95
CA TRP A 148 4.35 10.02 2.17
C TRP A 148 3.14 9.99 1.23
N GLY A 149 1.99 10.50 1.66
CA GLY A 149 0.76 10.57 0.85
C GLY A 149 0.91 11.39 -0.43
N HIS A 150 1.81 12.38 -0.44
CA HIS A 150 2.10 13.16 -1.63
C HIS A 150 2.92 12.41 -2.67
N ILE A 151 3.79 11.47 -2.24
CA ILE A 151 4.70 10.73 -3.13
C ILE A 151 3.96 9.69 -3.97
N CYS A 152 2.98 8.98 -3.39
CA CYS A 152 2.23 7.96 -4.11
C CYS A 152 1.21 8.60 -5.08
N SER A 153 1.19 8.19 -6.35
CA SER A 153 0.22 8.66 -7.35
C SER A 153 -1.16 8.01 -7.21
N LEU A 154 -1.20 6.77 -6.71
CA LEU A 154 -2.41 6.00 -6.45
C LEU A 154 -2.45 5.58 -4.98
N ARG A 155 -3.54 5.89 -4.26
CA ARG A 155 -3.74 5.48 -2.87
C ARG A 155 -5.09 4.81 -2.71
N VAL A 156 -5.07 3.59 -2.19
CA VAL A 156 -6.27 2.87 -1.75
C VAL A 156 -6.25 2.66 -0.25
N PHE A 157 -7.42 2.69 0.38
CA PHE A 157 -7.61 2.42 1.79
C PHE A 157 -8.52 1.21 1.96
N LEU A 158 -8.10 0.24 2.76
CA LEU A 158 -8.81 -1.01 2.96
C LEU A 158 -9.42 -1.02 4.36
N THR A 159 -10.74 -1.11 4.43
CA THR A 159 -11.51 -1.13 5.69
C THR A 159 -12.23 -2.46 5.84
N ARG A 160 -12.17 -3.06 7.03
CA ARG A 160 -13.05 -4.18 7.38
C ARG A 160 -14.36 -3.61 7.92
N LEU A 161 -15.49 -3.92 7.30
CA LEU A 161 -16.80 -3.48 7.76
C LEU A 161 -17.43 -4.52 8.69
N THR A 162 -17.43 -5.78 8.27
CA THR A 162 -17.98 -6.91 9.05
C THR A 162 -17.04 -8.11 9.00
N THR A 163 -17.50 -9.29 9.44
CA THR A 163 -16.73 -10.52 9.37
C THR A 163 -16.42 -10.96 7.94
N GLY A 164 -17.38 -10.79 7.01
CA GLY A 164 -17.27 -11.24 5.63
C GLY A 164 -17.16 -10.12 4.59
N ILE A 165 -17.35 -8.86 4.95
CA ILE A 165 -17.36 -7.74 4.00
C ILE A 165 -16.25 -6.75 4.32
N ARG A 166 -15.50 -6.39 3.28
CA ARG A 166 -14.47 -5.37 3.30
C ARG A 166 -14.77 -4.33 2.24
N GLN A 167 -14.25 -3.13 2.47
CA GLN A 167 -14.39 -1.99 1.59
C GLN A 167 -13.00 -1.55 1.14
N VAL A 168 -12.86 -1.23 -0.14
CA VAL A 168 -11.71 -0.53 -0.69
C VAL A 168 -12.16 0.87 -1.11
N THR A 169 -11.41 1.88 -0.68
CA THR A 169 -11.67 3.27 -1.00
C THR A 169 -10.50 3.83 -1.81
N LEU A 170 -10.76 4.40 -2.98
CA LEU A 170 -9.77 5.12 -3.78
C LEU A 170 -9.61 6.54 -3.25
N LEU A 171 -8.50 6.80 -2.55
CA LEU A 171 -8.19 8.10 -1.94
C LEU A 171 -7.52 9.07 -2.92
N LYS A 172 -6.65 8.56 -3.79
CA LYS A 172 -5.88 9.38 -4.75
C LYS A 172 -5.67 8.62 -6.05
N HIS A 173 -5.89 9.29 -7.17
CA HIS A 173 -5.55 8.81 -8.51
C HIS A 173 -5.45 10.02 -9.47
N PRO A 174 -4.49 10.05 -10.42
CA PRO A 174 -4.32 11.22 -11.30
C PRO A 174 -5.49 11.45 -12.27
N GLY A 175 -6.20 10.39 -12.69
CA GLY A 175 -7.26 10.47 -13.70
C GLY A 175 -8.60 9.85 -13.29
N ARG A 176 -8.85 9.62 -12.00
CA ARG A 176 -10.10 9.03 -11.51
C ARG A 176 -10.53 9.73 -10.23
N PRO A 177 -11.83 10.03 -10.07
CA PRO A 177 -12.34 10.61 -8.84
C PRO A 177 -12.29 9.59 -7.71
N TYR A 178 -12.59 10.08 -6.50
CA TYR A 178 -12.89 9.24 -5.36
C TYR A 178 -13.88 8.13 -5.73
N GLY A 179 -13.64 6.92 -5.21
CA GLY A 179 -14.48 5.77 -5.49
C GLY A 179 -14.42 4.74 -4.38
N VAL A 180 -15.48 3.94 -4.27
CA VAL A 180 -15.60 2.88 -3.27
C VAL A 180 -15.94 1.58 -3.97
N GLY A 181 -15.30 0.49 -3.55
CA GLY A 181 -15.62 -0.87 -3.94
C GLY A 181 -15.75 -1.76 -2.70
N TYR A 182 -16.44 -2.89 -2.86
CA TYR A 182 -16.59 -3.89 -1.80
C TYR A 182 -15.97 -5.20 -2.26
N TYR A 183 -15.37 -5.91 -1.31
CA TYR A 183 -14.74 -7.19 -1.57
C TYR A 183 -14.86 -8.11 -0.35
N GLN A 184 -14.62 -9.40 -0.58
CA GLN A 184 -14.61 -10.43 0.44
C GLN A 184 -13.28 -11.19 0.33
N ILE A 185 -12.82 -11.76 1.45
CA ILE A 185 -11.72 -12.72 1.45
C ILE A 185 -12.37 -14.08 1.66
N THR A 186 -12.36 -14.90 0.62
CA THR A 186 -12.88 -16.27 0.66
C THR A 186 -11.75 -17.23 1.02
N VAL A 187 -12.11 -18.40 1.53
CA VAL A 187 -11.17 -19.53 1.57
C VAL A 187 -11.04 -20.06 0.13
N GLY A 188 -9.80 -20.32 -0.28
CA GLY A 188 -9.49 -20.95 -1.56
C GLY A 188 -9.69 -22.46 -1.50
#